data_AF-A0A917LTA9-F1
#
_entry.id   AF-A0A917LTA9-F1
#
_cell.length_a   1.000
_cell.length_b   1.000
_cell.length_c   1.000
_cell.angle_alpha   90.00
_cell.angle_beta   90.00
_cell.angle_gamma   90.00
#
_symmetry.space_group_name_H-M   'P 1'
#
loop_
_entity.id
_entity.type
_entity.pdbx_description
1 polymer ?
#
loop_
_entity_poly.entity_id
_entity_poly.type
_entity_poly.pdbx_seq_one_letter_code
_entity_poly.pdbx_strand_id
1 'polypeptide(L)' 'MDPICPSCGGPLRQIPEDQWPEGGPVPEGTVEMYLCDKTNHRVIVAVPEISG' A
#
# COMPACT_ATOMS: atom_id res chain seq x y z
N MET A 1 12.70 10.47 -0.36
CA MET A 1 12.05 10.53 -1.68
C MET A 1 10.66 9.97 -1.48
N ASP A 2 9.63 10.75 -1.76
CA ASP A 2 8.25 10.30 -1.54
C ASP A 2 7.87 9.18 -2.52
N PRO A 3 7.12 8.17 -2.08
CA PRO A 3 6.68 7.08 -2.95
C PRO A 3 5.70 7.61 -4.01
N ILE A 4 5.79 7.06 -5.22
CA ILE A 4 4.98 7.47 -6.37
C ILE A 4 4.07 6.33 -6.81
N CYS A 5 2.83 6.65 -7.13
CA CYS A 5 1.83 5.67 -7.56
C CYS A 5 2.26 5.07 -8.90
N PRO A 6 2.46 3.74 -8.98
CA PRO A 6 2.90 3.10 -10.22
C PRO A 6 1.85 3.20 -11.33
N SER A 7 0.58 3.36 -10.98
CA SER A 7 -0.52 3.41 -11.96
C SER A 7 -0.72 4.79 -12.60
N CYS A 8 -0.39 5.89 -11.91
CA CYS A 8 -0.72 7.24 -12.39
C CYS A 8 0.36 8.31 -12.16
N GLY A 9 1.50 7.95 -11.55
CA GLY A 9 2.59 8.87 -11.26
C GLY A 9 2.27 9.93 -10.20
N GLY A 10 1.15 9.81 -9.48
CA GLY A 10 0.77 10.71 -8.40
C GLY A 10 1.55 10.45 -7.11
N PRO A 11 1.54 11.41 -6.16
CA PRO A 11 2.09 11.18 -4.82
C PRO A 11 1.30 10.07 -4.11
N LEU A 12 2.01 9.26 -3.33
CA LEU A 12 1.44 8.30 -2.42
C LEU A 12 1.56 8.81 -0.98
N ARG A 13 0.46 8.70 -0.24
CA ARG A 13 0.41 8.94 1.20
C ARG A 13 0.39 7.61 1.93
N GLN A 14 1.25 7.43 2.92
CA GLN A 14 1.22 6.24 3.76
C GLN A 14 -0.08 6.19 4.59
N ILE A 15 -0.70 5.02 4.64
CA ILE A 15 -1.83 4.72 5.50
C ILE A 15 -1.27 3.99 6.73
N PRO A 16 -1.43 4.56 7.94
CA PRO A 16 -0.99 3.89 9.14
C PRO A 16 -1.83 2.64 9.41
N GLU A 17 -1.24 1.65 10.10
CA GLU A 17 -1.83 0.31 10.30
C GLU A 17 -3.19 0.33 10.97
N ASP A 18 -3.43 1.28 11.89
CA ASP A 18 -4.71 1.50 12.57
C ASP A 18 -5.82 2.01 11.64
N GLN A 19 -5.46 2.48 10.44
CA GLN A 19 -6.38 2.93 9.39
C GLN A 19 -6.43 1.94 8.22
N TRP A 20 -5.79 0.78 8.35
CA TRP A 20 -5.94 -0.26 7.34
C TRP A 20 -7.39 -0.74 7.33
N PRO A 21 -7.97 -0.97 6.13
CA PRO A 21 -9.36 -1.30 6.03
C PRO A 21 -9.63 -2.65 6.70
N GLU A 22 -10.48 -2.65 7.73
CA GLU A 22 -10.94 -3.87 8.41
C GLU A 22 -11.72 -4.81 7.47
N GLY A 23 -12.23 -4.29 6.35
CA GLY A 23 -13.17 -4.96 5.46
C GLY A 23 -12.59 -5.56 4.16
N GLY A 24 -11.29 -5.87 4.09
CA GLY A 24 -10.73 -6.56 2.93
C GLY A 24 -9.50 -7.38 3.28
N PRO A 25 -9.07 -8.32 2.41
CA PRO A 25 -7.86 -9.08 2.67
C PRO A 25 -6.67 -8.12 2.62
N VAL A 26 -6.12 -7.81 3.80
CA VAL A 26 -4.74 -7.37 3.93
C VAL A 26 -3.92 -8.66 3.87
N PRO A 27 -3.13 -8.89 2.81
CA PRO A 27 -2.31 -10.09 2.71
C PRO A 27 -1.40 -10.26 3.93
N GLU A 28 -1.21 -11.49 4.40
CA GLU A 28 -0.17 -11.77 5.38
C GLU A 28 1.19 -11.32 4.84
N GLY A 29 2.03 -10.76 5.71
CA GLY A 29 3.30 -10.15 5.30
C GLY A 29 3.19 -8.73 4.73
N THR A 30 2.01 -8.10 4.74
CA THR A 30 1.90 -6.65 4.48
C THR A 30 2.69 -5.88 5.52
N VAL A 31 3.62 -5.03 5.06
CA VAL A 31 4.45 -4.18 5.91
C VAL A 31 4.08 -2.72 5.79
N GLU A 32 3.56 -2.30 4.64
CA GLU A 32 3.18 -0.93 4.41
C GLU A 32 1.99 -0.83 3.47
N MET A 33 1.16 0.19 3.66
CA MET A 33 0.06 0.50 2.78
C MET A 33 0.08 1.97 2.41
N TYR A 34 -0.25 2.27 1.16
CA TYR A 34 -0.26 3.62 0.62
C TYR A 34 -1.55 3.89 -0.14
N LEU A 35 -1.99 5.14 -0.09
CA LEU A 35 -3.11 5.66 -0.87
C LEU A 35 -2.59 6.70 -1.86
N CYS A 36 -3.02 6.61 -3.11
CA CYS A 36 -2.76 7.68 -4.07
C CYS A 36 -3.77 8.81 -3.91
N ASP A 37 -3.27 10.02 -3.64
CA ASP A 37 -4.11 11.20 -3.46
C ASP A 37 -4.85 11.63 -4.73
N LYS A 38 -4.34 11.26 -5.93
CA LYS A 38 -4.96 11.63 -7.21
C LYS A 38 -6.15 10.74 -7.60
N THR A 39 -6.01 9.44 -7.42
CA THR A 39 -6.92 8.44 -8.01
C THR A 39 -7.43 7.42 -7.00
N ASN A 40 -7.10 7.58 -5.71
CA ASN A 40 -7.51 6.69 -4.63
C ASN A 40 -7.07 5.23 -4.84
N HIS A 41 -5.98 5.02 -5.58
CA HIS A 41 -5.38 3.69 -5.74
C HIS A 41 -4.73 3.25 -4.42
N ARG A 42 -5.08 2.05 -3.98
CA ARG A 42 -4.44 1.40 -2.84
C ARG A 42 -3.22 0.61 -3.32
N VAL A 43 -2.07 0.91 -2.75
CA VAL A 43 -0.83 0.17 -2.96
C VAL A 43 -0.51 -0.56 -1.67
N ILE A 44 -0.32 -1.88 -1.76
CA ILE A 44 0.02 -2.75 -0.64
C ILE A 44 1.45 -3.21 -0.89
N VAL A 45 2.33 -2.96 0.09
CA VAL A 45 3.69 -3.47 0.09
C VAL A 45 3.72 -4.65 1.06
N ALA A 46 4.05 -5.82 0.52
CA ALA A 46 4.26 -7.02 1.31
C ALA A 46 5.71 -7.48 1.16
N VAL A 47 6.27 -8.08 2.21
CA VAL A 47 7.54 -8.78 2.08
C VAL A 47 7.31 -9.96 1.14
N PRO A 48 8.10 -10.11 0.06
CA PRO A 48 7.97 -11.27 -0.79
C PRO A 48 8.23 -12.52 0.05
N GLU A 49 7.28 -13.45 0.07
CA GLU A 49 7.52 -14.80 0.59
C GLU A 49 8.53 -15.48 -0.33
N ILE A 50 9.81 -15.46 0.06
CA ILE A 50 10.82 -16.26 -0.62
C ILE A 50 10.58 -17.70 -0.13
N SER A 51 9.69 -18.44 -0.81
CA SER A 51 9.58 -19.88 -0.60
C SER A 51 10.90 -20.52 -1.04
N GLY A 52 11.69 -20.98 -0.07
CA GLY A 52 12.97 -21.66 -0.29
C GLY A 52 12.85 -23.06 -0.87
#